data_AF-A0A2R7SRZ8-F1
#
_entry.id   AF-A0A2R7SRZ8-F1
#
_cell.length_a   1.000
_cell.length_b   1.000
_cell.length_c   1.000
_cell.angle_alpha   90.00
_cell.angle_beta   90.00
_cell.angle_gamma   90.00
#
_symmetry.space_group_name_H-M   'P 1'
#
loop_
_entity.id
_entity.type
_entity.pdbx_description
1 polymer ?
#
loop_
_entity_poly.entity_id
_entity_poly.type
_entity_poly.pdbx_seq_one_letter_code
_entity_poly.pdbx_strand_id
1 'polypeptide(L)'
;MFNPGSVAVIGASDRPASVGATVWRNLRQGGFAGPCWPVNARRSEVGGERAYADVASLPAAPDLAVVCTPAVGVPAVIAQLGERGTRAAVVLSAGLDATQHQAMLDAAGRHGLRIVGPNCLGLLSPHIGLNASFAPTGAAPGSLAFVSQSGALVTA
;
A
#
# COMPACT_ATOMS: atom_id res chain seq x y z
N MET A 1 -1.53 7.14 9.71
CA MET A 1 -1.40 6.96 8.25
C MET A 1 -0.20 7.72 7.68
N PHE A 2 -0.09 9.05 7.85
CA PHE A 2 0.99 9.86 7.25
C PHE A 2 2.34 9.84 7.98
N ASN A 3 2.39 9.26 9.19
CA ASN A 3 3.61 9.00 9.95
C ASN A 3 3.60 7.56 10.50
N PRO A 4 3.64 6.52 9.63
CA PRO A 4 3.67 5.14 10.08
C PRO A 4 5.05 4.78 10.62
N GLY A 5 5.12 3.88 11.61
CA GLY A 5 6.38 3.27 12.04
C GLY A 5 6.81 2.11 11.15
N SER A 6 5.89 1.49 10.40
CA SER A 6 6.16 0.37 9.51
C SER A 6 5.25 0.35 8.28
N VAL A 7 5.75 -0.20 7.16
CA VAL A 7 4.99 -0.29 5.89
C VAL A 7 5.06 -1.70 5.30
N ALA A 8 3.92 -2.29 4.96
CA ALA A 8 3.86 -3.51 4.16
C ALA A 8 3.35 -3.21 2.75
N VAL A 9 3.97 -3.79 1.71
CA VAL A 9 3.51 -3.67 0.32
C VAL A 9 2.97 -5.02 -0.14
N ILE A 10 1.65 -5.14 -0.19
CA ILE A 10 0.95 -6.36 -0.59
C ILE A 10 0.87 -6.41 -2.11
N GLY A 11 1.47 -7.44 -2.70
CA GLY A 11 1.66 -7.52 -4.15
C GLY A 11 2.96 -6.87 -4.63
N ALA A 12 3.93 -6.61 -3.74
CA ALA A 12 5.28 -6.20 -4.11
C ALA A 12 5.90 -7.22 -5.08
N SER A 13 6.68 -6.79 -6.08
CA SER A 13 7.35 -7.70 -7.00
C SER A 13 8.52 -7.03 -7.71
N ASP A 14 9.36 -7.80 -8.39
CA ASP A 14 10.38 -7.26 -9.32
C ASP A 14 9.92 -7.30 -10.78
N ARG A 15 8.64 -7.66 -11.03
CA ARG A 15 8.14 -7.73 -12.40
C ARG A 15 8.13 -6.31 -12.98
N PRO A 16 8.88 -6.07 -14.07
CA PRO A 16 8.91 -4.76 -14.71
C PRO A 16 7.51 -4.26 -15.03
N ALA A 17 7.31 -2.95 -14.87
CA ALA A 17 6.04 -2.26 -15.10
C ALA A 17 4.84 -2.70 -14.23
N SER A 18 5.02 -3.57 -13.24
CA SER A 18 3.95 -3.84 -12.27
C SER A 18 3.81 -2.69 -11.26
N VAL A 19 2.57 -2.40 -10.85
CA VAL A 19 2.28 -1.39 -9.81
C VAL A 19 3.05 -1.69 -8.53
N GLY A 20 3.02 -2.95 -8.07
CA GLY A 20 3.74 -3.36 -6.86
C GLY A 20 5.27 -3.18 -6.95
N ALA A 21 5.87 -3.37 -8.13
CA ALA A 21 7.29 -3.08 -8.34
C ALA A 21 7.60 -1.59 -8.25
N THR A 22 6.76 -0.75 -8.85
CA THR A 22 6.91 0.70 -8.77
C THR A 22 6.72 1.22 -7.35
N VAL A 23 5.69 0.76 -6.63
CA VAL A 23 5.45 1.14 -5.23
C VAL A 23 6.62 0.73 -4.35
N TRP A 24 7.10 -0.51 -4.49
CA TRP A 24 8.25 -0.98 -3.71
C TRP A 24 9.48 -0.13 -3.97
N ARG A 25 9.83 0.08 -5.25
CA ARG A 25 10.96 0.94 -5.63
C ARG A 25 10.81 2.35 -5.08
N ASN A 26 9.64 2.97 -5.23
CA ASN A 26 9.36 4.33 -4.76
C ASN A 26 9.50 4.44 -3.24
N LEU A 27 8.97 3.47 -2.49
CA LEU A 27 9.08 3.42 -1.04
C LEU A 27 10.55 3.34 -0.59
N ARG A 28 11.36 2.51 -1.25
CA ARG A 28 12.79 2.35 -0.92
C ARG A 28 13.61 3.57 -1.33
N GLN A 29 13.36 4.14 -2.50
CA GLN A 29 14.03 5.36 -2.98
C GLN A 29 13.62 6.61 -2.19
N GLY A 30 12.42 6.63 -1.62
CA GLY A 30 11.94 7.74 -0.79
C GLY A 30 12.72 7.92 0.51
N GLY A 31 13.43 6.89 0.98
CA GLY A 31 14.24 6.96 2.21
C GLY A 31 13.44 6.79 3.50
N PHE A 32 12.28 6.14 3.46
CA PHE A 32 11.52 5.81 4.66
C PHE A 32 12.37 4.96 5.63
N ALA A 33 12.55 5.46 6.84
CA ALA A 33 13.47 4.87 7.82
C ALA A 33 12.88 3.68 8.60
N GLY A 34 11.56 3.54 8.63
CA GLY A 34 10.90 2.42 9.30
C GLY A 34 11.03 1.10 8.54
N PRO A 35 10.77 -0.04 9.19
CA PRO A 35 10.74 -1.34 8.54
C PRO A 35 9.73 -1.38 7.37
N CYS A 36 10.21 -1.92 6.25
CA CYS A 36 9.40 -2.20 5.07
C CYS A 36 9.32 -3.70 4.83
N TRP A 37 8.13 -4.22 4.51
CA TRP A 37 7.93 -5.65 4.25
C TRP A 37 7.27 -5.87 2.89
N PRO A 38 7.96 -6.47 1.91
CA PRO A 38 7.34 -6.87 0.67
C PRO A 38 6.56 -8.16 0.88
N VAL A 39 5.31 -8.22 0.41
CA VAL A 39 4.47 -9.42 0.49
C VAL A 39 4.16 -9.93 -0.92
N ASN A 40 4.57 -11.16 -1.21
CA ASN A 40 4.35 -11.84 -2.48
C ASN A 40 4.28 -13.36 -2.29
N ALA A 41 3.15 -13.98 -2.65
CA ALA A 41 2.95 -15.42 -2.48
C ALA A 41 3.88 -16.31 -3.33
N ARG A 42 4.52 -15.77 -4.37
CA ARG A 42 5.31 -16.54 -5.36
C ARG A 42 6.81 -16.27 -5.28
N ARG A 43 7.24 -15.31 -4.46
CA ARG A 43 8.64 -14.88 -4.37
C ARG A 43 9.10 -14.91 -2.93
N SER A 44 10.27 -15.49 -2.69
CA SER A 44 10.97 -15.44 -1.40
C SER A 44 11.74 -14.13 -1.20
N GLU A 45 11.95 -13.36 -2.27
CA GLU A 45 12.70 -12.10 -2.28
C GLU A 45 12.06 -11.09 -3.25
N VAL A 46 12.09 -9.81 -2.88
CA VAL A 46 11.74 -8.67 -3.74
C VAL A 46 12.74 -7.54 -3.48
N GLY A 47 13.41 -7.05 -4.52
CA GLY A 47 14.40 -5.98 -4.43
C GLY A 47 15.60 -6.31 -3.54
N GLY A 48 16.02 -7.57 -3.46
CA GLY A 48 17.12 -8.00 -2.56
C GLY A 48 16.69 -8.20 -1.11
N GLU A 49 15.42 -8.00 -0.77
CA GLU A 49 14.89 -8.10 0.58
C GLU A 49 13.94 -9.29 0.70
N ARG A 50 13.95 -9.95 1.87
CA ARG A 50 13.07 -11.09 2.16
C ARG A 50 11.61 -10.69 1.94
N ALA A 51 10.94 -11.44 1.09
CA ALA A 51 9.50 -11.33 0.88
C ALA A 51 8.73 -12.34 1.73
N TYR A 52 7.55 -11.92 2.17
CA TYR A 52 6.63 -12.73 2.96
C TYR A 52 5.53 -13.28 2.05
N ALA A 53 5.13 -14.53 2.24
CA ALA A 53 4.15 -15.16 1.37
C ALA A 53 2.75 -14.54 1.52
N ASP A 54 2.40 -14.11 2.73
CA ASP A 54 1.09 -13.59 3.09
C ASP A 54 1.17 -12.60 4.27
N VAL A 55 0.01 -12.04 4.63
CA VAL A 55 -0.14 -11.08 5.74
C VAL A 55 0.17 -11.74 7.09
N ALA A 56 -0.16 -13.01 7.28
CA ALA A 56 0.07 -13.72 8.54
C ALA A 56 1.56 -13.94 8.82
N SER A 57 2.35 -14.14 7.77
CA SER A 57 3.79 -14.40 7.82
C SER A 57 4.64 -13.16 8.15
N LEU A 58 4.06 -11.97 8.04
CA LEU A 58 4.74 -10.72 8.40
C LEU A 58 5.26 -10.78 9.86
N PRO A 59 6.29 -10.00 10.22
CA PRO A 59 6.89 -10.06 11.55
C PRO A 59 6.07 -9.30 12.61
N ALA A 60 5.37 -8.23 12.23
CA ALA A 60 4.44 -7.49 13.08
C ALA A 60 3.31 -6.88 12.23
N ALA A 61 2.21 -6.47 12.86
CA ALA A 61 1.14 -5.75 12.19
C ALA A 61 1.70 -4.44 11.59
N PRO A 62 1.57 -4.21 10.27
CA PRO A 62 2.04 -2.96 9.69
C PRO A 62 1.18 -1.79 10.16
N ASP A 63 1.80 -0.63 10.39
CA ASP A 63 1.06 0.60 10.65
C ASP A 63 0.34 1.10 9.38
N LEU A 64 0.95 0.84 8.22
CA LEU A 64 0.42 1.14 6.90
C LEU A 64 0.61 -0.05 5.95
N ALA A 65 -0.47 -0.51 5.31
CA ALA A 65 -0.40 -1.46 4.22
C ALA A 65 -0.70 -0.78 2.88
N VAL A 66 0.06 -1.11 1.83
CA VAL A 66 -0.22 -0.68 0.46
C VAL A 66 -0.63 -1.90 -0.36
N VAL A 67 -1.87 -1.92 -0.83
CA VAL A 67 -2.49 -3.08 -1.48
C VAL A 67 -2.47 -2.89 -3.00
N CYS A 68 -1.70 -3.75 -3.67
CA CYS A 68 -1.47 -3.76 -5.11
C CYS A 68 -1.97 -5.06 -5.78
N THR A 69 -2.90 -5.78 -5.15
CA THR A 69 -3.41 -7.08 -5.62
C THR A 69 -4.58 -6.93 -6.60
N PRO A 70 -4.92 -7.96 -7.39
CA PRO A 70 -6.16 -7.95 -8.19
C PRO A 70 -7.40 -7.68 -7.32
N ALA A 71 -8.42 -7.03 -7.90
CA ALA A 71 -9.65 -6.58 -7.22
C ALA A 71 -10.32 -7.68 -6.38
N VAL A 72 -10.43 -8.89 -6.95
CA VAL A 72 -11.04 -10.05 -6.30
C VAL A 72 -10.40 -10.43 -4.95
N GLY A 73 -9.11 -10.16 -4.77
CA GLY A 73 -8.38 -10.48 -3.54
C GLY A 73 -8.44 -9.38 -2.47
N VAL A 74 -8.87 -8.17 -2.81
CA VAL A 74 -8.78 -7.01 -1.90
C VAL A 74 -9.58 -7.20 -0.61
N PRO A 75 -10.85 -7.66 -0.62
CA PRO A 75 -11.60 -7.84 0.62
C PRO A 75 -10.93 -8.81 1.60
N ALA A 76 -10.38 -9.92 1.09
CA ALA A 76 -9.69 -10.92 1.90
C ALA A 76 -8.38 -10.35 2.50
N VAL A 77 -7.59 -9.61 1.72
CA VAL A 77 -6.38 -8.96 2.22
C VAL A 77 -6.71 -7.95 3.32
N ILE A 78 -7.76 -7.15 3.13
CA ILE A 78 -8.19 -6.14 4.12
C ILE A 78 -8.68 -6.80 5.41
N ALA A 79 -9.42 -7.91 5.31
CA ALA A 79 -9.80 -8.70 6.49
C ALA A 79 -8.56 -9.19 7.26
N GLN A 80 -7.61 -9.83 6.58
CA GLN A 80 -6.36 -10.31 7.20
C GLN A 80 -5.56 -9.19 7.86
N LEU A 81 -5.48 -8.02 7.20
CA LEU A 81 -4.79 -6.85 7.75
C LEU A 81 -5.48 -6.35 9.01
N GLY A 82 -6.82 -6.26 8.99
CA GLY A 82 -7.63 -5.84 10.13
C GLY A 82 -7.51 -6.80 11.32
N GLU A 83 -7.65 -8.10 11.08
CA GLU A 83 -7.47 -9.17 12.09
C GLU A 83 -6.10 -9.10 12.75
N ARG A 84 -5.07 -8.77 11.97
CA ARG A 84 -3.70 -8.64 12.46
C ARG A 84 -3.44 -7.33 13.22
N GLY A 85 -4.35 -6.37 13.19
CA GLY A 85 -4.25 -5.10 13.90
C GLY A 85 -3.71 -3.92 13.07
N THR A 86 -3.69 -4.04 11.74
CA THR A 86 -3.30 -2.95 10.83
C THR A 86 -4.33 -1.82 10.92
N ARG A 87 -3.87 -0.58 11.12
CA ARG A 87 -4.77 0.57 11.32
C ARG A 87 -5.10 1.33 10.04
N ALA A 88 -4.25 1.24 9.02
CA ALA A 88 -4.40 1.99 7.78
C ALA A 88 -3.99 1.16 6.56
N ALA A 89 -4.77 1.25 5.49
CA ALA A 89 -4.47 0.66 4.19
C ALA A 89 -4.66 1.68 3.06
N VAL A 90 -3.78 1.61 2.07
CA VAL A 90 -3.88 2.32 0.79
C VAL A 90 -4.18 1.27 -0.26
N VAL A 91 -5.38 1.31 -0.83
CA VAL A 91 -5.81 0.34 -1.84
C VAL A 91 -5.64 0.99 -3.21
N LEU A 92 -4.64 0.54 -3.96
CA LEU A 92 -4.34 1.05 -5.30
C LEU A 92 -5.20 0.37 -6.37
N SER A 93 -5.62 -0.87 -6.08
CA SER A 93 -6.40 -1.70 -6.99
C SER A 93 -7.63 -0.99 -7.52
N ALA A 94 -7.79 -0.98 -8.85
CA ALA A 94 -8.97 -0.51 -9.55
C ALA A 94 -9.92 -1.68 -9.89
N GLY A 95 -11.12 -1.35 -10.37
CA GLY A 95 -12.05 -2.35 -10.92
C GLY A 95 -12.74 -3.24 -9.90
N LEU A 96 -12.84 -2.80 -8.64
CA LEU A 96 -13.71 -3.46 -7.67
C LEU A 96 -15.17 -3.25 -8.09
N ASP A 97 -15.93 -4.33 -8.16
CA ASP A 97 -17.39 -4.23 -8.31
C ASP A 97 -18.05 -3.77 -6.99
N ALA A 98 -19.35 -3.48 -7.02
CA ALA A 98 -20.08 -2.98 -5.85
C ALA A 98 -20.04 -3.97 -4.67
N THR A 99 -20.09 -5.27 -4.94
CA THR A 99 -20.04 -6.33 -3.92
C THR A 99 -18.67 -6.40 -3.27
N GLN A 100 -17.61 -6.37 -4.08
CA GLN A 100 -16.21 -6.35 -3.62
C GLN A 100 -15.92 -5.07 -2.83
N HIS A 101 -16.40 -3.92 -3.31
CA HIS A 101 -16.23 -2.65 -2.62
C HIS A 101 -16.91 -2.67 -1.25
N GLN A 102 -18.15 -3.15 -1.16
CA GLN A 102 -18.85 -3.25 0.13
C GLN A 102 -18.17 -4.26 1.07
N ALA A 103 -17.78 -5.43 0.56
CA ALA A 103 -17.07 -6.44 1.36
C ALA A 103 -15.73 -5.91 1.91
N MET A 104 -15.01 -5.09 1.14
CA MET A 104 -13.80 -4.40 1.59
C MET A 104 -14.09 -3.43 2.74
N LEU A 105 -15.15 -2.62 2.62
CA LEU A 105 -15.56 -1.68 3.68
C LEU A 105 -16.01 -2.42 4.95
N ASP A 106 -16.78 -3.48 4.81
CA ASP A 106 -17.25 -4.30 5.93
C ASP A 106 -16.08 -4.95 6.68
N ALA A 107 -15.11 -5.51 5.94
CA ALA A 107 -13.90 -6.08 6.50
C ALA A 107 -13.09 -5.03 7.28
N ALA A 108 -12.93 -3.83 6.72
CA ALA A 108 -12.22 -2.75 7.38
C ALA A 108 -12.95 -2.26 8.64
N GLY A 109 -14.27 -2.10 8.55
CA GLY A 109 -15.13 -1.60 9.64
C GLY A 109 -15.09 -2.46 10.89
N ARG A 110 -15.01 -3.80 10.75
CA ARG A 110 -14.92 -4.75 11.88
C ARG A 110 -13.72 -4.52 12.79
N HIS A 111 -12.62 -4.00 12.25
CA HIS A 111 -11.35 -3.83 12.96
C HIS A 111 -10.92 -2.37 13.11
N GLY A 112 -11.76 -1.42 12.68
CA GLY A 112 -11.41 0.02 12.70
C GLY A 112 -10.28 0.40 11.73
N LEU A 113 -9.99 -0.45 10.74
CA LEU A 113 -8.98 -0.19 9.71
C LEU A 113 -9.47 0.94 8.78
N ARG A 114 -8.64 1.94 8.53
CA ARG A 114 -8.98 3.07 7.63
C ARG A 114 -8.40 2.87 6.24
N ILE A 115 -9.21 3.12 5.22
CA ILE A 115 -8.82 2.94 3.82
C ILE A 115 -8.67 4.29 3.12
N VAL A 116 -7.58 4.46 2.37
CA VAL A 116 -7.47 5.41 1.26
C VAL A 116 -7.57 4.61 -0.04
N GLY A 117 -8.40 5.08 -0.97
CA GLY A 117 -8.78 4.32 -2.17
C GLY A 117 -10.16 3.67 -2.02
N PRO A 118 -10.49 2.64 -2.82
CA PRO A 118 -9.65 1.98 -3.82
C PRO A 118 -9.39 2.87 -5.05
N ASN A 119 -8.73 2.34 -6.09
CA ASN A 119 -8.48 3.05 -7.35
C ASN A 119 -7.82 4.42 -7.15
N CYS A 120 -6.72 4.46 -6.39
CA CYS A 120 -5.98 5.67 -6.12
C CYS A 120 -4.51 5.54 -6.55
N LEU A 121 -3.83 6.67 -6.72
CA LEU A 121 -2.39 6.70 -7.03
C LEU A 121 -1.52 6.26 -5.84
N GLY A 122 -2.02 6.49 -4.62
CA GLY A 122 -1.33 6.23 -3.36
C GLY A 122 -1.17 7.51 -2.55
N LEU A 123 -0.19 7.52 -1.65
CA LEU A 123 0.12 8.70 -0.83
C LEU A 123 1.63 8.92 -0.68
N LEU A 124 2.00 10.17 -0.47
CA LEU A 124 3.36 10.59 -0.18
C LEU A 124 3.37 11.38 1.14
N SER A 125 4.40 11.18 1.95
CA SER A 125 4.75 12.03 3.09
C SER A 125 6.26 12.31 3.01
N PRO A 126 6.67 13.32 2.22
CA PRO A 126 8.08 13.57 1.92
C PRO A 126 8.95 13.85 3.16
N HIS A 127 8.37 14.45 4.21
CA HIS A 127 9.07 14.75 5.46
C HIS A 127 9.65 13.53 6.17
N ILE A 128 9.10 12.34 5.90
CA ILE A 128 9.56 11.07 6.47
C ILE A 128 10.06 10.10 5.40
N GLY A 129 10.27 10.57 4.17
CA GLY A 129 10.69 9.73 3.06
C GLY A 129 9.67 8.69 2.58
N LEU A 130 8.39 8.82 3.00
CA LEU A 130 7.35 7.87 2.62
C LEU A 130 6.82 8.19 1.22
N ASN A 131 7.11 7.31 0.27
CA ASN A 131 6.45 7.31 -1.05
C ASN A 131 5.71 5.98 -1.26
N ALA A 132 4.47 5.92 -0.77
CA ALA A 132 3.56 4.79 -0.87
C ALA A 132 2.63 4.94 -2.09
N SER A 133 3.20 5.21 -3.25
CA SER A 133 2.48 5.47 -4.48
C SER A 133 3.19 4.85 -5.69
N PHE A 134 2.50 4.78 -6.81
CA PHE A 134 3.12 4.48 -8.11
C PHE A 134 3.31 5.73 -8.99
N ALA A 135 3.38 6.92 -8.37
CA ALA A 135 3.69 8.15 -9.09
C ALA A 135 5.05 8.05 -9.79
N PRO A 136 5.21 8.63 -11.00
CA PRO A 136 6.46 8.60 -11.75
C PRO A 136 7.56 9.46 -11.10
N THR A 137 7.15 10.46 -10.31
CA THR A 137 8.03 11.40 -9.62
C THR A 137 7.64 11.51 -8.14
N GLY A 138 8.63 11.80 -7.30
CA GLY A 138 8.41 12.13 -5.89
C GLY A 138 8.01 13.60 -5.71
N ALA A 139 7.73 13.98 -4.46
CA ALA A 139 7.53 15.36 -4.05
C ALA A 139 8.62 15.77 -3.06
N ALA A 140 9.03 17.05 -3.10
CA ALA A 140 9.95 17.60 -2.11
C ALA A 140 9.22 17.93 -0.79
N PRO A 141 9.91 17.87 0.36
CA PRO A 141 9.36 18.37 1.62
C PRO A 141 8.93 19.83 1.54
N GLY A 142 7.78 20.16 2.13
CA GLY A 142 7.21 21.51 2.10
C GLY A 142 5.97 21.63 3.00
N SER A 143 5.29 22.78 2.95
CA SER A 143 4.12 23.09 3.77
C SER A 143 2.77 22.87 3.07
N LEU A 144 2.78 22.42 1.81
CA LEU A 144 1.57 22.19 1.02
C LEU A 144 1.06 20.76 1.20
N ALA A 145 -0.20 20.61 1.58
CA ALA A 145 -0.94 19.35 1.44
C ALA A 145 -1.77 19.39 0.15
N PHE A 146 -1.56 18.42 -0.74
CA PHE A 146 -2.29 18.30 -2.00
C PHE A 146 -3.13 17.03 -2.00
N VAL A 147 -4.42 17.17 -2.30
CA VAL A 147 -5.39 16.06 -2.38
C VAL A 147 -6.14 16.17 -3.70
N SER A 148 -6.21 15.07 -4.43
CA SER A 148 -6.93 14.99 -5.70
C SER A 148 -7.69 13.67 -5.79
N GLN A 149 -8.91 13.74 -6.33
CA GLN A 149 -9.71 12.57 -6.70
C GLN A 149 -9.33 12.05 -8.10
N SER A 150 -8.64 12.85 -8.92
CA SER A 150 -8.18 12.46 -10.25
C SER A 150 -6.69 12.13 -10.22
N GLY A 151 -6.35 10.85 -10.41
CA GLY A 151 -4.95 10.42 -10.49
C GLY A 151 -4.18 11.03 -11.68
N ALA A 152 -4.86 11.28 -12.79
CA ALA A 152 -4.27 11.89 -13.98
C ALA A 152 -3.79 13.33 -13.71
N LEU A 153 -4.56 14.12 -12.95
CA LEU A 153 -4.16 15.50 -12.60
C LEU A 153 -2.95 15.54 -11.65
N VAL A 154 -2.72 14.48 -10.85
CA VAL A 154 -1.57 14.42 -9.92
C VAL A 154 -0.27 14.03 -10.63
N THR A 155 -0.37 13.40 -11.80
CA THR A 155 0.77 12.85 -12.55
C THR A 155 1.06 13.60 -13.84
N ALA A 156 0.27 14.64 -14.15
CA ALA A 156 0.45 15.54 -15.29
C ALA A 156 1.61 16.52 -15.09
#